data_AF-A0A9R0YRI4-F1
#
_entry.id   AF-A0A9R0YRI4-F1
#
_cell.length_a   1.000
_cell.length_b   1.000
_cell.length_c   1.000
_cell.angle_alpha   90.00
_cell.angle_beta   90.00
_cell.angle_gamma   90.00
#
_symmetry.space_group_name_H-M   'P 1'
#
loop_
_entity.id
_entity.type
_entity.pdbx_description
1 polymer ?
#
loop_
_entity_poly.entity_id
_entity_poly.type
_entity_poly.pdbx_seq_one_letter_code
_entity_poly.pdbx_strand_id
1 'polypeptide(L)'
;MDRAPPRGAPRDAVGQRWLTVFAFQAALSVAASVIHLAVSPSRRHPNLGVPPAFLLGLHLPLSCAATGLLALAFLISASPHPGQSPVPKVALAASLFASAGALCVAAAASLVPKDAGWAAVAGLGFRGAVLGVVFAAHYFGRGRWLLQFPVVQRPMFYGLKMGLLPSIKRALKMSLQVFLLSLVLILILPRQFRMGGSIGSQIITQIAIFIVTTGVSFCWEISHHFVQVVHTRRCSFTPPQSSAAAETNPTDYILETLELSNPRSLMQYLAFQDLCAVSECNIEPWRRGAFFEESGETYKRIVTACLKPLEDFTSKIAEALEGFTSERPELLLQQSKLYGAFSDSQKISDN
;
A
#
# COMPACT_ATOMS: atom_id res chain seq x y z
N MET A 1 41.64 3.44 2.94
CA MET A 1 41.03 4.70 2.47
C MET A 1 39.53 4.46 2.37
N ASP A 2 38.81 4.92 3.39
CA ASP A 2 37.36 4.85 3.46
C ASP A 2 36.76 5.67 2.31
N ARG A 3 36.25 4.99 1.29
CA ARG A 3 35.41 5.63 0.28
C ARG A 3 34.12 6.04 0.98
N ALA A 4 33.98 7.34 1.22
CA ALA A 4 32.69 7.93 1.53
C ALA A 4 31.66 7.46 0.49
N PRO A 5 30.45 7.04 0.90
CA PRO A 5 29.41 6.66 -0.04
C PRO A 5 29.10 7.85 -0.96
N PRO A 6 28.92 7.64 -2.27
CA PRO A 6 28.68 8.71 -3.22
C PRO A 6 27.47 9.54 -2.78
N ARG A 7 27.66 10.87 -2.72
CA ARG A 7 26.60 11.84 -2.45
C ARG A 7 25.60 11.81 -3.60
N GLY A 8 24.45 11.17 -3.36
CA GLY A 8 23.35 11.02 -4.31
C GLY A 8 22.80 9.59 -4.27
N ALA A 9 22.38 9.12 -3.09
CA ALA A 9 22.10 7.71 -2.88
C ALA A 9 20.70 7.28 -3.37
N PRO A 10 20.54 6.09 -3.99
CA PRO A 10 19.24 5.47 -4.23
C PRO A 10 18.47 5.15 -2.93
N ARG A 11 19.15 5.06 -1.77
CA ARG A 11 18.49 5.00 -0.45
C ARG A 11 17.61 6.22 -0.18
N ASP A 12 17.99 7.39 -0.70
CA ASP A 12 17.23 8.63 -0.53
C ASP A 12 15.96 8.62 -1.40
N ALA A 13 15.92 7.86 -2.49
CA ALA A 13 14.74 7.81 -3.36
C ALA A 13 13.53 7.15 -2.68
N VAL A 14 13.73 6.09 -1.90
CA VAL A 14 12.63 5.46 -1.14
C VAL A 14 12.20 6.33 0.03
N GLY A 15 13.17 6.93 0.74
CA GLY A 15 12.89 7.88 1.82
C GLY A 15 12.13 9.12 1.32
N GLN A 16 12.57 9.71 0.21
CA GLN A 16 11.91 10.82 -0.46
C GLN A 16 10.50 10.46 -0.94
N ARG A 17 10.30 9.26 -1.48
CA ARG A 17 8.95 8.77 -1.85
C ARG A 17 8.04 8.71 -0.62
N TRP A 18 8.50 8.18 0.51
CA TRP A 18 7.72 8.22 1.75
C TRP A 18 7.50 9.65 2.25
N LEU A 19 8.48 10.54 2.16
CA LEU A 19 8.29 11.97 2.46
C LEU A 19 7.19 12.59 1.60
N THR A 20 7.10 12.24 0.30
CA THR A 20 5.99 12.70 -0.54
C THR A 20 4.64 12.14 -0.12
N VAL A 21 4.60 10.89 0.37
CA VAL A 21 3.39 10.28 0.95
C VAL A 21 2.97 11.02 2.23
N PHE A 22 3.91 11.29 3.13
CA PHE A 22 3.65 12.05 4.36
C PHE A 22 3.18 13.48 4.05
N ALA A 23 3.82 14.16 3.09
CA ALA A 23 3.43 15.50 2.68
C ALA A 23 2.03 15.53 2.04
N PHE A 24 1.71 14.55 1.19
CA PHE A 24 0.38 14.42 0.59
C PHE A 24 -0.71 14.19 1.64
N GLN A 25 -0.44 13.32 2.61
CA GLN A 25 -1.34 13.06 3.72
C GLN A 25 -1.51 14.25 4.67
N ALA A 26 -0.43 14.99 4.95
CA ALA A 26 -0.50 16.24 5.70
C ALA A 26 -1.37 17.27 4.97
N ALA A 27 -1.22 17.41 3.65
CA ALA A 27 -2.05 18.30 2.84
C ALA A 27 -3.54 17.90 2.87
N LEU A 28 -3.83 16.59 2.78
CA LEU A 28 -5.20 16.07 2.95
C LEU A 28 -5.78 16.40 4.34
N SER A 29 -4.99 16.26 5.40
CA SER A 29 -5.39 16.56 6.78
C SER A 29 -5.68 18.06 6.98
N VAL A 30 -4.85 18.93 6.40
CA VAL A 30 -5.07 20.38 6.41
C VAL A 30 -6.33 20.74 5.63
N ALA A 31 -6.50 20.20 4.42
CA ALA A 31 -7.70 20.44 3.61
C ALA A 31 -8.98 19.98 4.33
N ALA A 32 -8.96 18.79 4.93
CA ALA A 32 -10.08 18.29 5.73
C ALA A 32 -10.38 19.21 6.92
N SER A 33 -9.35 19.68 7.62
CA SER A 33 -9.51 20.59 8.76
C SER A 33 -10.07 21.96 8.35
N VAL A 34 -9.65 22.49 7.20
CA VAL A 34 -10.19 23.75 6.63
C VAL A 34 -11.66 23.59 6.25
N ILE A 35 -12.04 22.47 5.62
CA ILE A 35 -13.44 22.17 5.30
C ILE A 35 -14.26 22.05 6.59
N HIS A 36 -13.74 21.36 7.61
CA HIS A 36 -14.39 21.27 8.91
C HIS A 36 -14.56 22.63 9.59
N LEU A 37 -13.57 23.51 9.52
CA LEU A 37 -13.62 24.89 10.00
C LEU A 37 -14.69 25.73 9.27
N ALA A 38 -14.77 25.59 7.95
CA ALA A 38 -15.72 26.32 7.11
C ALA A 38 -17.17 25.85 7.29
N VAL A 39 -17.35 24.55 7.53
CA VAL A 39 -18.66 23.91 7.68
C VAL A 39 -19.15 23.97 9.13
N SER A 40 -18.28 24.16 10.12
CA SER A 40 -18.67 24.22 11.52
C SER A 40 -19.44 25.53 11.81
N PRO A 41 -20.78 25.50 11.96
CA PRO A 41 -21.48 26.66 12.49
C PRO A 41 -20.93 26.94 13.90
N SER A 42 -20.77 28.21 14.26
CA SER A 42 -20.36 28.65 15.60
C SER A 42 -21.35 28.14 16.66
N ARG A 43 -21.22 26.87 17.08
CA ARG A 43 -22.13 26.17 17.99
C ARG A 43 -21.43 25.97 19.32
N ARG A 44 -21.95 26.65 20.35
CA ARG A 44 -21.57 26.43 21.76
C ARG A 44 -21.93 24.99 22.17
N HIS A 45 -20.96 24.25 22.72
CA HIS A 45 -21.16 22.98 23.42
C HIS A 45 -21.13 23.21 24.93
N PRO A 46 -22.29 23.35 25.60
CA PRO A 46 -22.33 23.68 27.03
C PRO A 46 -21.94 22.51 27.95
N ASN A 47 -22.07 21.24 27.51
CA ASN A 47 -21.93 20.06 28.39
C ASN A 47 -20.57 19.35 28.34
N LEU A 48 -19.66 19.74 27.44
CA LEU A 48 -18.30 19.16 27.41
C LEU A 48 -17.31 19.88 28.34
N GLY A 49 -17.67 21.04 28.90
CA GLY A 49 -16.78 21.85 29.73
C GLY A 49 -15.54 22.40 29.00
N VAL A 50 -15.44 22.18 27.69
CA VAL A 50 -14.30 22.53 26.85
C VAL A 50 -14.72 23.63 25.86
N PRO A 51 -14.00 24.76 25.78
CA PRO A 51 -14.35 25.81 24.84
C PRO A 51 -14.29 25.31 23.40
N PRO A 52 -15.23 25.70 22.52
CA PRO A 52 -15.30 25.23 21.14
C PRO A 52 -14.00 25.50 20.35
N ALA A 53 -13.28 26.58 20.68
CA ALA A 53 -11.94 26.86 20.13
C ALA A 53 -10.92 25.75 20.42
N PHE A 54 -11.02 25.06 21.55
CA PHE A 54 -10.14 23.95 21.92
C PHE A 54 -10.51 22.66 21.20
N LEU A 55 -11.80 22.36 20.99
CA LEU A 55 -12.24 21.21 20.18
C LEU A 55 -11.87 21.39 18.70
N LEU A 56 -12.00 22.60 18.17
CA LEU A 56 -11.51 22.96 16.83
C LEU A 56 -9.97 22.90 16.75
N GLY A 57 -9.28 23.35 17.80
CA GLY A 57 -7.82 23.24 17.92
C GLY A 57 -7.33 21.80 18.01
N LEU A 58 -8.13 20.88 18.56
CA LEU A 58 -7.82 19.45 18.66
C LEU A 58 -8.08 18.66 17.37
N HIS A 59 -8.90 19.20 16.45
CA HIS A 59 -9.23 18.54 15.19
C HIS A 59 -8.01 18.33 14.29
N LEU A 60 -7.20 19.38 14.13
CA LEU A 60 -5.98 19.34 13.31
C LEU A 60 -4.93 18.34 13.82
N PRO A 61 -4.56 18.31 15.12
CA PRO A 61 -3.62 17.32 15.63
C PRO A 61 -4.17 15.90 15.60
N LEU A 62 -5.47 15.67 15.87
CA LEU A 62 -6.07 14.34 15.73
C LEU A 62 -6.06 13.86 14.28
N SER A 63 -6.43 14.73 13.33
CA SER A 63 -6.41 14.42 11.91
C SER A 63 -5.00 14.13 11.42
N CYS A 64 -4.01 14.94 11.84
CA CYS A 64 -2.59 14.73 11.54
C CYS A 64 -2.07 13.41 12.10
N ALA A 65 -2.37 13.11 13.37
CA ALA A 65 -2.01 11.83 14.00
C ALA A 65 -2.64 10.64 13.28
N ALA A 66 -3.93 10.74 12.91
CA ALA A 66 -4.62 9.69 12.17
C ALA A 66 -3.97 9.44 10.80
N THR A 67 -3.60 10.50 10.08
CA THR A 67 -2.89 10.37 8.81
C THR A 67 -1.48 9.80 8.98
N GLY A 68 -0.76 10.19 10.02
CA GLY A 68 0.56 9.63 10.33
C GLY A 68 0.50 8.13 10.62
N LEU A 69 -0.48 7.68 11.40
CA LEU A 69 -0.73 6.25 11.65
C LEU A 69 -1.10 5.51 10.37
N LEU A 70 -1.86 6.14 9.46
CA LEU A 70 -2.20 5.58 8.17
C LEU A 70 -0.97 5.39 7.27
N ALA A 71 -0.09 6.40 7.16
CA ALA A 71 1.18 6.23 6.44
C ALA A 71 2.04 5.14 7.07
N LEU A 72 2.12 5.08 8.39
CA LEU A 72 2.89 4.04 9.07
C LEU A 72 2.32 2.64 8.80
N ALA A 73 1.00 2.49 8.78
CA ALA A 73 0.33 1.24 8.43
C ALA A 73 0.66 0.82 6.99
N PHE A 74 0.66 1.77 6.03
CA PHE A 74 1.09 1.50 4.66
C PHE A 74 2.58 1.16 4.58
N LEU A 75 3.44 1.84 5.33
CA LEU A 75 4.88 1.58 5.35
C LEU A 75 5.19 0.15 5.83
N ILE A 76 4.51 -0.29 6.88
CA ILE A 76 4.69 -1.62 7.45
C ILE A 76 4.13 -2.71 6.53
N SER A 77 3.05 -2.39 5.80
CA SER A 77 2.35 -3.37 4.97
C SER A 77 2.87 -3.45 3.53
N ALA A 78 3.33 -2.33 2.96
CA ALA A 78 3.71 -2.25 1.56
C ALA A 78 4.90 -3.15 1.28
N SER A 79 4.67 -4.15 0.43
CA SER A 79 5.69 -5.09 0.01
C SER A 79 5.66 -5.23 -1.51
N PRO A 80 6.83 -5.24 -2.17
CA PRO A 80 6.91 -5.66 -3.57
C PRO A 80 6.86 -7.19 -3.73
N HIS A 81 6.87 -7.96 -2.63
CA HIS A 81 6.94 -9.42 -2.67
C HIS A 81 5.62 -10.09 -2.30
N PRO A 82 5.22 -11.16 -3.01
CA PRO A 82 4.07 -11.98 -2.66
C PRO A 82 4.30 -12.89 -1.44
N GLY A 83 5.50 -12.92 -0.86
CA GLY A 83 5.82 -13.75 0.31
C GLY A 83 5.08 -13.29 1.57
N GLN A 84 4.55 -14.22 2.36
CA GLN A 84 3.75 -13.91 3.55
C GLN A 84 4.46 -12.88 4.43
N SER A 85 3.81 -11.73 4.64
CA SER A 85 4.27 -10.80 5.66
C SER A 85 4.17 -11.50 7.02
N PRO A 86 5.19 -11.37 7.89
CA PRO A 86 5.13 -12.00 9.19
C PRO A 86 3.89 -11.50 9.93
N VAL A 87 3.10 -12.44 10.46
CA VAL A 87 1.87 -12.21 11.24
C VAL A 87 1.94 -10.98 12.17
N PRO A 88 3.04 -10.71 12.91
CA PRO A 88 3.14 -9.52 13.75
C PRO A 88 3.07 -8.18 12.97
N LYS A 89 3.57 -8.11 11.74
CA LYS A 89 3.48 -6.90 10.90
C LYS A 89 2.04 -6.64 10.45
N VAL A 90 1.30 -7.70 10.12
CA VAL A 90 -0.11 -7.62 9.74
C VAL A 90 -0.95 -7.16 10.93
N ALA A 91 -0.73 -7.74 12.11
CA ALA A 91 -1.42 -7.36 13.33
C ALA A 91 -1.14 -5.89 13.71
N LEU A 92 0.14 -5.47 13.63
CA LEU A 92 0.55 -4.09 13.89
C LEU A 92 -0.12 -3.13 12.90
N ALA A 93 -0.06 -3.40 11.61
CA ALA A 93 -0.70 -2.56 10.61
C ALA A 93 -2.23 -2.51 10.75
N ALA A 94 -2.88 -3.63 11.07
CA ALA A 94 -4.31 -3.67 11.36
C ALA A 94 -4.66 -2.82 12.58
N SER A 95 -3.85 -2.85 13.64
CA SER A 95 -4.02 -2.00 14.82
C SER A 95 -3.88 -0.52 14.48
N LEU A 96 -2.91 -0.17 13.62
CA LEU A 96 -2.71 1.20 13.14
C LEU A 96 -3.88 1.70 12.29
N PHE A 97 -4.45 0.86 11.42
CA PHE A 97 -5.67 1.19 10.67
C PHE A 97 -6.86 1.40 11.61
N ALA A 98 -7.02 0.57 12.64
CA ALA A 98 -8.07 0.73 13.66
C ALA A 98 -7.90 2.04 14.43
N SER A 99 -6.70 2.36 14.91
CA SER A 99 -6.39 3.61 15.61
C SER A 99 -6.58 4.84 14.71
N ALA A 100 -6.15 4.78 13.45
CA ALA A 100 -6.37 5.85 12.49
C ALA A 100 -7.87 6.09 12.24
N GLY A 101 -8.65 5.01 12.08
CA GLY A 101 -10.10 5.10 11.92
C GLY A 101 -10.78 5.70 13.14
N ALA A 102 -10.38 5.28 14.35
CA ALA A 102 -10.89 5.82 15.59
C ALA A 102 -10.66 7.33 15.70
N LEU A 103 -9.43 7.80 15.41
CA LEU A 103 -9.08 9.21 15.46
C LEU A 103 -9.77 10.04 14.38
N CYS A 104 -9.85 9.55 13.13
CA CYS A 104 -10.53 10.25 12.04
C CYS A 104 -12.02 10.47 12.33
N VAL A 105 -12.71 9.45 12.85
CA VAL A 105 -14.15 9.54 13.10
C VAL A 105 -14.43 10.24 14.44
N ALA A 106 -13.56 10.10 15.45
CA ALA A 106 -13.65 10.86 16.70
C ALA A 106 -13.36 12.36 16.50
N ALA A 107 -12.51 12.74 15.54
CA ALA A 107 -12.30 14.15 15.18
C ALA A 107 -13.61 14.83 14.71
N ALA A 108 -14.54 14.06 14.14
CA ALA A 108 -15.88 14.52 13.80
C ALA A 108 -16.82 14.67 15.02
N ALA A 109 -16.29 14.66 16.25
CA ALA A 109 -17.06 14.87 17.49
C ALA A 109 -17.81 16.22 17.53
N SER A 110 -17.36 17.23 16.78
CA SER A 110 -18.08 18.50 16.61
C SER A 110 -19.46 18.36 15.94
N LEU A 111 -19.74 17.23 15.28
CA LEU A 111 -21.04 16.92 14.68
C LEU A 111 -22.02 16.29 15.68
N VAL A 112 -21.57 15.97 16.89
CA VAL A 112 -22.40 15.30 17.92
C VAL A 112 -23.39 16.31 18.55
N PRO A 113 -24.64 15.91 18.87
CA PRO A 113 -25.60 16.79 19.53
C PRO A 113 -25.06 17.40 20.84
N LYS A 114 -25.49 18.63 21.16
CA LYS A 114 -25.03 19.41 22.34
C LYS A 114 -25.24 18.72 23.69
N ASP A 115 -26.17 17.78 23.75
CA ASP A 115 -26.57 17.06 24.97
C ASP A 115 -25.80 15.76 25.17
N ALA A 116 -24.87 15.46 24.26
CA ALA A 116 -24.12 14.23 24.29
C ALA A 116 -22.84 14.36 25.15
N GLY A 117 -22.71 13.50 26.16
CA GLY A 117 -21.50 13.41 26.97
C GLY A 117 -20.35 12.67 26.27
N TRP A 118 -19.22 12.56 26.96
CA TRP A 118 -18.01 11.86 26.48
C TRP A 118 -18.26 10.42 26.00
N ALA A 119 -19.28 9.74 26.53
CA ALA A 119 -19.67 8.41 26.09
C ALA A 119 -20.10 8.35 24.61
N ALA A 120 -20.71 9.43 24.08
CA ALA A 120 -21.07 9.51 22.66
C ALA A 120 -19.85 9.73 21.77
N VAL A 121 -18.86 10.49 22.24
CA VAL A 121 -17.57 10.67 21.54
C VAL A 121 -16.79 9.35 21.53
N ALA A 122 -16.78 8.62 22.64
CA ALA A 122 -16.19 7.28 22.72
C ALA A 122 -16.91 6.30 21.77
N GLY A 123 -18.24 6.35 21.70
CA GLY A 123 -19.04 5.55 20.76
C GLY A 123 -18.73 5.88 19.29
N LEU A 124 -18.48 7.16 18.97
CA LEU A 124 -18.09 7.60 17.63
C LEU A 124 -16.67 7.12 17.28
N GLY A 125 -15.72 7.21 18.22
CA GLY A 125 -14.38 6.65 18.07
C GLY A 125 -14.38 5.13 17.90
N PHE A 126 -15.22 4.41 18.65
CA PHE A 126 -15.38 2.96 18.48
C PHE A 126 -15.90 2.59 17.08
N ARG A 127 -16.87 3.34 16.54
CA ARG A 127 -17.33 3.16 15.16
C ARG A 127 -16.22 3.43 14.14
N GLY A 128 -15.36 4.41 14.41
CA GLY A 128 -14.14 4.64 13.64
C GLY A 128 -13.15 3.47 13.70
N ALA A 129 -12.96 2.86 14.86
CA ALA A 129 -12.12 1.67 15.01
C ALA A 129 -12.66 0.50 14.18
N VAL A 130 -13.99 0.29 14.20
CA VAL A 130 -14.68 -0.72 13.39
C VAL A 130 -14.44 -0.48 11.90
N LEU A 131 -14.56 0.77 11.43
CA LEU A 131 -14.21 1.15 10.05
C LEU A 131 -12.76 0.76 9.72
N GLY A 132 -11.81 1.05 10.61
CA GLY A 132 -10.41 0.69 10.47
C GLY A 132 -10.18 -0.82 10.35
N VAL A 133 -10.86 -1.62 11.18
CA VAL A 133 -10.78 -3.09 11.13
C VAL A 133 -11.36 -3.64 9.82
N VAL A 134 -12.53 -3.14 9.38
CA VAL A 134 -13.14 -3.57 8.11
C VAL A 134 -12.23 -3.24 6.94
N PHE A 135 -11.63 -2.04 6.94
CA PHE A 135 -10.66 -1.66 5.92
C PHE A 135 -9.43 -2.57 5.94
N ALA A 136 -8.84 -2.83 7.11
CA ALA A 136 -7.70 -3.72 7.25
C ALA A 136 -8.02 -5.14 6.74
N ALA A 137 -9.17 -5.70 7.10
CA ALA A 137 -9.61 -7.00 6.62
C ALA A 137 -9.75 -7.03 5.09
N HIS A 138 -10.35 -6.00 4.50
CA HIS A 138 -10.45 -5.88 3.05
C HIS A 138 -9.08 -5.69 2.38
N TYR A 139 -8.18 -4.93 3.02
CA TYR A 139 -6.83 -4.63 2.53
C TYR A 139 -5.96 -5.90 2.47
N PHE A 140 -5.89 -6.65 3.58
CA PHE A 140 -5.10 -7.88 3.66
C PHE A 140 -5.75 -9.04 2.94
N GLY A 141 -7.08 -9.23 3.08
CA GLY A 141 -7.79 -10.36 2.46
C GLY A 141 -7.79 -10.31 0.92
N ARG A 142 -7.60 -9.14 0.32
CA ARG A 142 -7.47 -8.96 -1.14
C ARG A 142 -6.01 -8.88 -1.62
N GLY A 143 -5.03 -9.06 -0.73
CA GLY A 143 -3.62 -8.95 -1.09
C GLY A 143 -3.17 -7.55 -1.53
N ARG A 144 -3.86 -6.48 -1.09
CA ARG A 144 -3.60 -5.10 -1.54
C ARG A 144 -2.33 -4.46 -0.96
N TRP A 145 -1.70 -5.16 -0.05
CA TRP A 145 -0.38 -4.87 0.49
C TRP A 145 0.73 -5.13 -0.54
N LEU A 146 0.45 -5.91 -1.58
CA LEU A 146 1.34 -6.13 -2.71
C LEU A 146 1.35 -4.89 -3.64
N LEU A 147 2.54 -4.33 -3.87
CA LEU A 147 2.74 -3.26 -4.85
C LEU A 147 2.52 -3.82 -6.26
N GLN A 148 1.52 -3.29 -6.96
CA GLN A 148 1.20 -3.68 -8.33
C GLN A 148 1.92 -2.76 -9.31
N PHE A 149 2.92 -3.30 -10.02
CA PHE A 149 3.60 -2.56 -11.07
C PHE A 149 2.68 -2.44 -12.30
N PRO A 150 2.35 -1.21 -12.75
CA PRO A 150 1.58 -1.04 -13.97
C PRO A 150 2.43 -1.45 -15.18
N VAL A 151 1.86 -2.27 -16.07
CA VAL A 151 2.48 -2.70 -17.33
C VAL A 151 2.87 -1.50 -18.22
N VAL A 152 2.13 -0.38 -18.12
CA VAL A 152 2.44 0.88 -18.80
C VAL A 152 2.70 1.98 -17.77
N GLN A 153 3.94 2.45 -17.73
CA GLN A 153 4.40 3.57 -16.91
C GLN A 153 3.83 4.89 -17.47
N ARG A 154 2.78 5.43 -16.83
CA ARG A 154 2.16 6.70 -17.22
C ARG A 154 2.63 7.85 -16.32
N PRO A 155 2.59 9.12 -16.79
CA PRO A 155 2.87 10.27 -15.93
C PRO A 155 1.98 10.28 -14.69
N MET A 156 2.49 10.77 -13.57
CA MET A 156 1.86 10.70 -12.25
C MET A 156 0.40 11.20 -12.25
N PHE A 157 0.12 12.29 -12.96
CA PHE A 157 -1.23 12.84 -13.08
C PHE A 157 -2.23 11.83 -13.71
N TYR A 158 -1.82 11.15 -14.78
CA TYR A 158 -2.64 10.13 -15.43
C TYR A 158 -2.78 8.88 -14.57
N GLY A 159 -1.72 8.48 -13.88
CA GLY A 159 -1.76 7.37 -12.91
C GLY A 159 -2.77 7.63 -11.79
N LEU A 160 -2.76 8.85 -11.22
CA LEU A 160 -3.69 9.25 -10.16
C LEU A 160 -5.14 9.35 -10.68
N LYS A 161 -5.33 9.94 -11.86
CA LYS A 161 -6.67 10.09 -12.49
C LYS A 161 -7.35 8.73 -12.71
N MET A 162 -6.61 7.71 -13.13
CA MET A 162 -7.14 6.37 -13.36
C MET A 162 -7.58 5.66 -12.08
N GLY A 163 -7.01 6.03 -10.92
CA GLY A 163 -7.38 5.47 -9.62
C GLY A 163 -8.62 6.11 -8.99
N LEU A 164 -9.01 7.31 -9.43
CA LEU A 164 -10.04 8.10 -8.75
C LEU A 164 -11.41 7.40 -8.73
N LEU A 165 -11.93 7.04 -9.91
CA LEU A 165 -13.26 6.41 -10.02
C LEU A 165 -13.31 5.01 -9.36
N PRO A 166 -12.31 4.13 -9.56
CA PRO A 166 -12.23 2.89 -8.79
C PRO A 166 -12.17 3.09 -7.28
N SER A 167 -11.47 4.11 -6.80
CA SER A 167 -11.38 4.43 -5.36
C SER A 167 -12.72 4.90 -4.81
N ILE A 168 -13.49 5.72 -5.54
CA ILE A 168 -14.85 6.12 -5.14
C ILE A 168 -15.75 4.88 -5.01
N LYS A 169 -15.75 4.00 -6.03
CA LYS A 169 -16.57 2.79 -6.02
C LYS A 169 -16.24 1.87 -4.85
N ARG A 170 -14.95 1.70 -4.54
CA ARG A 170 -14.48 0.89 -3.39
C ARG A 170 -14.84 1.54 -2.06
N ALA A 171 -14.62 2.84 -1.91
CA ALA A 171 -14.98 3.59 -0.72
C ALA A 171 -16.48 3.47 -0.42
N LEU A 172 -17.35 3.66 -1.42
CA LEU A 172 -18.80 3.48 -1.27
C LEU A 172 -19.18 2.06 -0.84
N LYS A 173 -18.55 1.04 -1.43
CA LYS A 173 -18.78 -0.36 -1.05
C LYS A 173 -18.39 -0.63 0.40
N MET A 174 -17.22 -0.13 0.83
CA MET A 174 -16.74 -0.26 2.21
C MET A 174 -17.67 0.49 3.18
N SER A 175 -18.05 1.72 2.86
CA SER A 175 -18.99 2.50 3.67
C SER A 175 -20.34 1.81 3.82
N LEU A 176 -20.84 1.17 2.76
CA LEU A 176 -22.11 0.43 2.83
C LEU A 176 -21.99 -0.76 3.80
N GLN A 177 -20.88 -1.50 3.77
CA GLN A 177 -20.64 -2.60 4.71
C GLN A 177 -20.54 -2.10 6.16
N VAL A 178 -19.81 -1.01 6.38
CA VAL A 178 -19.67 -0.39 7.70
C VAL A 178 -20.97 0.22 8.19
N PHE A 179 -21.80 0.75 7.29
CA PHE A 179 -23.13 1.24 7.60
C PHE A 179 -24.06 0.13 8.10
N LEU A 180 -24.10 -1.01 7.38
CA LEU A 180 -24.85 -2.18 7.83
C LEU A 180 -24.35 -2.69 9.17
N LEU A 181 -23.03 -2.74 9.37
CA LEU A 181 -22.43 -3.14 10.64
C LEU A 181 -22.74 -2.14 11.76
N SER A 182 -22.79 -0.84 11.44
CA SER A 182 -23.20 0.22 12.36
C SER A 182 -24.65 0.05 12.80
N LEU A 183 -25.56 -0.36 11.91
CA LEU A 183 -26.95 -0.65 12.26
C LEU A 183 -27.05 -1.82 13.25
N VAL A 184 -26.31 -2.90 13.01
CA VAL A 184 -26.22 -4.04 13.94
C VAL A 184 -25.62 -3.60 15.27
N LEU A 185 -24.57 -2.78 15.23
CA LEU A 185 -23.90 -2.30 16.43
C LEU A 185 -24.83 -1.44 17.31
N ILE A 186 -25.76 -0.67 16.73
CA ILE A 186 -26.76 0.10 17.51
C ILE A 186 -27.65 -0.82 18.35
N LEU A 187 -27.91 -2.06 17.90
CA LEU A 187 -28.71 -3.04 18.62
C LEU A 187 -27.93 -3.66 19.79
N ILE A 188 -26.62 -3.83 19.63
CA ILE A 188 -25.74 -4.50 20.60
C ILE A 188 -25.17 -3.52 21.63
N LEU A 189 -24.92 -2.27 21.23
CA LEU A 189 -24.19 -1.31 22.06
C LEU A 189 -25.08 -0.72 23.16
N PRO A 190 -24.60 -0.66 24.42
CA PRO A 190 -25.36 -0.10 25.54
C PRO A 190 -25.89 1.31 25.25
N ARG A 191 -27.09 1.63 25.75
CA ARG A 191 -27.81 2.89 25.46
C ARG A 191 -26.99 4.16 25.74
N GLN A 192 -26.02 4.08 26.66
CA GLN A 192 -25.04 5.13 27.00
C GLN A 192 -24.06 5.49 25.87
N PHE A 193 -23.78 4.59 24.93
CA PHE A 193 -22.94 4.83 23.76
C PHE A 193 -23.75 5.18 22.50
N ARG A 194 -25.09 5.14 22.57
CA ARG A 194 -25.96 5.67 21.52
C ARG A 194 -26.02 7.19 21.65
N MET A 195 -25.92 7.90 20.53
CA MET A 195 -26.43 9.27 20.47
C MET A 195 -27.92 9.23 20.83
N GLY A 196 -28.26 9.72 22.03
CA GLY A 196 -29.63 9.83 22.50
C GLY A 196 -30.46 10.73 21.58
N GLY A 197 -31.76 10.48 21.47
CA GLY A 197 -32.67 11.29 20.66
C GLY A 197 -33.87 10.52 20.13
N SER A 198 -34.81 11.27 19.54
CA SER A 198 -35.96 10.73 18.79
C SER A 198 -35.52 9.85 17.61
N ILE A 199 -36.38 8.96 17.14
CA ILE A 199 -36.15 8.09 15.97
C ILE A 199 -35.67 8.91 14.76
N GLY A 200 -36.28 10.07 14.51
CA GLY A 200 -35.87 10.97 13.42
C GLY A 200 -34.46 11.54 13.59
N SER A 201 -34.07 11.87 14.82
CA SER A 201 -32.70 12.33 15.12
C SER A 201 -31.68 11.21 14.90
N GLN A 202 -32.03 9.96 15.21
CA GLN A 202 -31.14 8.81 14.97
C GLN A 202 -30.91 8.56 13.48
N ILE A 203 -31.93 8.74 12.64
CA ILE A 203 -31.81 8.62 11.17
C ILE A 203 -30.84 9.69 10.64
N ILE A 204 -31.00 10.94 11.05
CA ILE A 204 -30.12 12.05 10.64
C ILE A 204 -28.67 11.78 11.08
N THR A 205 -28.47 11.30 12.31
CA THR A 205 -27.14 10.94 12.81
C THR A 205 -26.51 9.80 12.01
N GLN A 206 -27.28 8.78 11.60
CA GLN A 206 -26.74 7.69 10.77
C GLN A 206 -26.36 8.15 9.36
N ILE A 207 -27.15 9.05 8.76
CA ILE A 207 -26.82 9.66 7.46
C ILE A 207 -25.52 10.48 7.58
N ALA A 208 -25.39 11.28 8.64
CA ALA A 208 -24.17 12.05 8.88
C ALA A 208 -22.94 11.15 9.06
N ILE A 209 -23.07 10.07 9.85
CA ILE A 209 -21.98 9.09 10.05
C ILE A 209 -21.65 8.37 8.74
N PHE A 210 -22.63 8.04 7.90
CA PHE A 210 -22.39 7.47 6.58
C PHE A 210 -21.60 8.41 5.66
N ILE A 211 -21.92 9.70 5.66
CA ILE A 211 -21.19 10.71 4.88
C ILE A 211 -19.74 10.81 5.38
N VAL A 212 -19.53 10.92 6.69
CA VAL A 212 -18.18 11.03 7.30
C VAL A 212 -17.35 9.78 7.01
N THR A 213 -17.90 8.59 7.25
CA THR A 213 -17.21 7.30 7.00
C THR A 213 -16.87 7.11 5.52
N THR A 214 -17.71 7.62 4.60
CA THR A 214 -17.41 7.61 3.16
C THR A 214 -16.28 8.56 2.79
N GLY A 215 -16.25 9.76 3.36
CA GLY A 215 -15.12 10.68 3.18
C GLY A 215 -13.81 10.07 3.67
N VAL A 216 -13.79 9.50 4.88
CA VAL A 216 -12.61 8.84 5.45
C VAL A 216 -12.16 7.66 4.59
N SER A 217 -13.09 6.78 4.19
CA SER A 217 -12.78 5.63 3.35
C SER A 217 -12.21 6.05 1.99
N PHE A 218 -12.74 7.12 1.40
CA PHE A 218 -12.25 7.66 0.15
C PHE A 218 -10.83 8.23 0.29
N CYS A 219 -10.54 8.97 1.36
CA CYS A 219 -9.19 9.45 1.66
C CYS A 219 -8.19 8.30 1.82
N TRP A 220 -8.60 7.19 2.44
CA TRP A 220 -7.74 6.01 2.58
C TRP A 220 -7.50 5.28 1.25
N GLU A 221 -8.53 5.13 0.43
CA GLU A 221 -8.41 4.53 -0.92
C GLU A 221 -7.55 5.38 -1.85
N ILE A 222 -7.67 6.72 -1.80
CA ILE A 222 -6.78 7.63 -2.52
C ILE A 222 -5.36 7.55 -1.99
N SER A 223 -5.17 7.53 -0.66
CA SER A 223 -3.83 7.43 -0.07
C SER A 223 -3.16 6.13 -0.46
N HIS A 224 -3.88 5.01 -0.46
CA HIS A 224 -3.37 3.73 -0.94
C HIS A 224 -2.96 3.81 -2.41
N HIS A 225 -3.83 4.36 -3.27
CA HIS A 225 -3.53 4.52 -4.69
C HIS A 225 -2.32 5.43 -4.92
N PHE A 226 -2.18 6.49 -4.12
CA PHE A 226 -1.03 7.40 -4.15
C PHE A 226 0.26 6.67 -3.77
N VAL A 227 0.25 5.88 -2.69
CA VAL A 227 1.40 5.03 -2.31
C VAL A 227 1.77 4.09 -3.45
N GLN A 228 0.79 3.45 -4.09
CA GLN A 228 1.05 2.59 -5.25
C GLN A 228 1.73 3.37 -6.37
N VAL A 229 1.15 4.48 -6.83
CA VAL A 229 1.69 5.29 -7.94
C VAL A 229 3.09 5.82 -7.65
N VAL A 230 3.33 6.32 -6.44
CA VAL A 230 4.64 6.88 -6.03
C VAL A 230 5.70 5.79 -5.95
N HIS A 231 5.37 4.63 -5.37
CA HIS A 231 6.34 3.54 -5.21
C HIS A 231 6.58 2.73 -6.48
N THR A 232 5.65 2.69 -7.43
CA THR A 232 5.82 1.98 -8.71
C THR A 232 6.35 2.85 -9.85
N ARG A 233 6.59 4.15 -9.60
CA ARG A 233 7.14 5.07 -10.60
C ARG A 233 8.58 4.67 -10.96
N ARG A 234 8.97 4.74 -12.25
CA ARG A 234 10.39 4.59 -12.66
C ARG A 234 11.26 5.53 -11.82
N CYS A 235 12.32 4.99 -11.25
CA CYS A 235 13.48 5.82 -10.95
C CYS A 235 14.12 6.09 -12.31
N SER A 236 14.15 7.34 -12.76
CA SER A 236 15.09 7.70 -13.82
C SER A 236 16.44 7.67 -13.14
N PHE A 237 17.21 6.60 -13.31
CA PHE A 237 18.59 6.53 -12.82
C PHE A 237 19.49 7.39 -13.72
N THR A 238 19.13 8.67 -13.85
CA THR A 238 19.89 9.64 -14.61
C THR A 238 20.05 10.95 -13.89
N PRO A 239 21.22 11.58 -14.03
CA PRO A 239 21.38 12.97 -13.64
C PRO A 239 20.45 13.85 -14.48
N PRO A 240 19.92 14.95 -13.91
CA PRO A 240 19.14 15.92 -14.66
C PRO A 240 19.97 16.50 -15.81
N GLN A 241 19.33 16.75 -16.97
CA GLN A 241 19.97 17.21 -18.22
C GLN A 241 20.88 18.45 -18.10
N SER A 242 20.77 19.22 -17.01
CA SER A 242 21.57 20.43 -16.74
C SER A 242 22.77 20.20 -15.82
N SER A 243 23.07 18.96 -15.43
CA SER A 243 24.19 18.65 -14.54
C SER A 243 25.41 18.20 -15.34
N ALA A 244 26.61 18.67 -14.95
CA ALA A 244 27.89 18.19 -15.45
C ALA A 244 28.11 16.66 -15.22
N ALA A 245 27.25 16.02 -14.42
CA ALA A 245 27.21 14.56 -14.26
C ALA A 245 26.55 13.83 -15.45
N ALA A 246 25.99 14.53 -16.45
CA ALA A 246 25.50 13.91 -17.69
C ALA A 246 26.59 13.16 -18.47
N GLU A 247 27.87 13.42 -18.19
CA GLU A 247 29.03 12.69 -18.73
C GLU A 247 29.43 11.45 -17.91
N THR A 248 28.83 11.23 -16.72
CA THR A 248 29.02 9.98 -15.97
C THR A 248 28.03 8.93 -16.44
N ASN A 249 28.53 7.76 -16.83
CA ASN A 249 27.77 6.69 -17.44
C ASN A 249 26.61 6.26 -16.50
N PRO A 250 25.33 6.53 -16.84
CA PRO A 250 24.18 6.20 -15.96
C PRO A 250 24.03 4.69 -15.74
N THR A 251 24.71 3.90 -16.57
CA THR A 251 24.81 2.46 -16.57
C THR A 251 25.42 1.92 -15.27
N ASP A 252 26.44 2.57 -14.73
CA ASP A 252 27.13 2.09 -13.52
C ASP A 252 26.21 2.08 -12.29
N TYR A 253 25.32 3.07 -12.17
CA TYR A 253 24.37 3.16 -11.06
C TYR A 253 23.27 2.10 -11.13
N ILE A 254 22.78 1.80 -12.35
CA ILE A 254 21.81 0.71 -12.55
C ILE A 254 22.48 -0.63 -12.25
N LEU A 255 23.73 -0.81 -12.71
CA LEU A 255 24.50 -2.04 -12.47
C LEU A 255 24.79 -2.24 -10.98
N GLU A 256 25.29 -1.21 -10.30
CA GLU A 256 25.56 -1.23 -8.86
C GLU A 256 24.27 -1.55 -8.08
N THR A 257 23.14 -0.99 -8.51
CA THR A 257 21.86 -1.29 -7.88
C THR A 257 21.41 -2.73 -8.15
N LEU A 258 21.64 -3.29 -9.33
CA LEU A 258 21.30 -4.68 -9.65
C LEU A 258 22.20 -5.68 -8.90
N GLU A 259 23.49 -5.36 -8.75
CA GLU A 259 24.51 -6.23 -8.15
C GLU A 259 24.58 -6.14 -6.62
N LEU A 260 24.49 -4.93 -6.05
CA LEU A 260 24.68 -4.69 -4.61
C LEU A 260 23.38 -4.60 -3.81
N SER A 261 22.23 -4.44 -4.47
CA SER A 261 20.96 -4.42 -3.73
C SER A 261 20.59 -5.82 -3.24
N ASN A 262 19.95 -5.87 -2.07
CA ASN A 262 19.44 -7.14 -1.56
C ASN A 262 18.53 -7.78 -2.62
N PRO A 263 18.74 -9.09 -2.91
CA PRO A 263 17.84 -9.81 -3.78
C PRO A 263 16.45 -9.64 -3.19
N ARG A 264 15.45 -9.31 -4.01
CA ARG A 264 14.08 -9.02 -3.54
C ARG A 264 13.95 -7.67 -2.80
N SER A 265 14.65 -6.63 -3.23
CA SER A 265 14.37 -5.26 -2.78
C SER A 265 13.48 -4.50 -3.77
N LEU A 266 12.70 -3.53 -3.28
CA LEU A 266 11.92 -2.63 -4.16
C LEU A 266 12.83 -1.94 -5.18
N MET A 267 14.05 -1.57 -4.74
CA MET A 267 15.02 -0.89 -5.58
C MET A 267 15.49 -1.78 -6.73
N GLN A 268 15.72 -3.06 -6.48
CA GLN A 268 16.08 -4.02 -7.52
C GLN A 268 15.00 -4.14 -8.59
N TYR A 269 13.72 -4.22 -8.21
CA TYR A 269 12.61 -4.24 -9.17
C TYR A 269 12.50 -2.95 -9.99
N LEU A 270 12.74 -1.79 -9.36
CA LEU A 270 12.75 -0.51 -10.06
C LEU A 270 13.93 -0.41 -11.04
N ALA A 271 15.09 -0.97 -10.70
CA ALA A 271 16.25 -1.05 -11.59
C ALA A 271 15.99 -1.98 -12.77
N PHE A 272 15.41 -3.18 -12.54
CA PHE A 272 14.98 -4.06 -13.63
C PHE A 272 13.95 -3.38 -14.54
N GLN A 273 13.02 -2.63 -13.97
CA GLN A 273 12.02 -1.92 -14.75
C GLN A 273 12.60 -0.79 -15.61
N ASP A 274 13.62 -0.08 -15.12
CA ASP A 274 14.34 0.93 -15.90
C ASP A 274 15.19 0.28 -16.99
N LEU A 275 15.84 -0.85 -16.68
CA LEU A 275 16.56 -1.67 -17.65
C LEU A 275 15.66 -2.12 -18.81
N CYS A 276 14.48 -2.70 -18.52
CA CYS A 276 13.51 -3.08 -19.55
C CYS A 276 13.07 -1.88 -20.41
N ALA A 277 12.91 -0.71 -19.80
CA ALA A 277 12.56 0.49 -20.54
C ALA A 277 13.68 0.96 -21.48
N VAL A 278 14.94 0.91 -21.04
CA VAL A 278 16.11 1.24 -21.86
C VAL A 278 16.29 0.23 -23.00
N SER A 279 16.02 -1.05 -22.76
CA SER A 279 16.14 -2.11 -23.78
C SER A 279 15.00 -2.10 -24.81
N GLU A 280 13.75 -1.90 -24.37
CA GLU A 280 12.57 -2.00 -25.24
C GLU A 280 12.16 -0.66 -25.87
N CYS A 281 12.37 0.46 -25.18
CA CYS A 281 11.87 1.75 -25.65
C CYS A 281 12.95 2.55 -26.40
N ASN A 282 12.58 3.12 -27.55
CA ASN A 282 13.46 3.94 -28.38
C ASN A 282 13.65 5.38 -27.86
N ILE A 283 13.49 5.60 -26.55
CA ILE A 283 13.27 6.94 -26.00
C ILE A 283 14.57 7.75 -25.97
N GLU A 284 15.75 7.11 -25.83
CA GLU A 284 17.04 7.81 -25.83
C GLU A 284 18.14 6.99 -26.54
N PRO A 285 18.38 7.22 -27.85
CA PRO A 285 19.41 6.51 -28.63
C PRO A 285 20.81 6.61 -28.03
N TRP A 286 21.13 7.74 -27.39
CA TRP A 286 22.41 7.95 -26.69
C TRP A 286 22.53 7.06 -25.44
N ARG A 287 21.46 6.83 -24.68
CA ARG A 287 21.49 5.90 -23.53
C ARG A 287 21.73 4.49 -24.00
N ARG A 288 21.08 4.06 -25.08
CA ARG A 288 21.35 2.74 -25.65
C ARG A 288 22.80 2.62 -26.10
N GLY A 289 23.35 3.65 -26.73
CA GLY A 289 24.76 3.70 -27.10
C GLY A 289 25.71 3.59 -25.90
N ALA A 290 25.39 4.28 -24.79
CA ALA A 290 26.17 4.20 -23.55
C ALA A 290 25.99 2.87 -22.78
N PHE A 291 24.83 2.22 -22.91
CA PHE A 291 24.49 0.98 -22.21
C PHE A 291 25.06 -0.28 -22.91
N PHE A 292 25.08 -0.25 -24.25
CA PHE A 292 25.58 -1.33 -25.10
C PHE A 292 26.95 -0.99 -25.71
N GLU A 293 27.75 -0.23 -24.98
CA GLU A 293 29.11 0.19 -25.36
C GLU A 293 29.97 -0.98 -25.88
N GLU A 294 30.89 -0.65 -26.79
CA GLU A 294 31.64 -1.54 -27.71
C GLU A 294 32.39 -2.73 -27.08
N SER A 295 32.64 -2.73 -25.76
CA SER A 295 33.37 -3.80 -25.05
C SER A 295 32.50 -5.02 -24.70
N GLY A 296 31.18 -4.86 -24.60
CA GLY A 296 30.24 -5.92 -24.23
C GLY A 296 30.33 -6.43 -22.78
N GLU A 297 31.21 -5.88 -21.94
CA GLU A 297 31.36 -6.30 -20.54
C GLU A 297 30.13 -5.97 -19.69
N THR A 298 29.57 -4.77 -19.88
CA THR A 298 28.33 -4.34 -19.23
C THR A 298 27.17 -5.29 -19.56
N TYR A 299 27.05 -5.67 -20.82
CA TYR A 299 26.05 -6.62 -21.29
C TYR A 299 26.20 -7.97 -20.59
N LYS A 300 27.42 -8.51 -20.49
CA LYS A 300 27.68 -9.77 -19.76
C LYS A 300 27.23 -9.69 -18.31
N ARG A 301 27.57 -8.61 -17.59
CA ARG A 301 27.18 -8.44 -16.18
C ARG A 301 25.66 -8.40 -15.98
N ILE A 302 24.96 -7.68 -16.86
CA ILE A 302 23.49 -7.61 -16.83
C ILE A 302 22.87 -8.98 -17.11
N VAL A 303 23.34 -9.67 -18.16
CA VAL A 303 22.83 -11.00 -18.50
C VAL A 303 23.05 -11.97 -17.35
N THR A 304 24.23 -11.97 -16.73
CA THR A 304 24.51 -12.77 -15.53
C THR A 304 23.58 -12.41 -14.37
N ALA A 305 23.34 -11.12 -14.10
CA ALA A 305 22.41 -10.69 -13.05
C ALA A 305 20.95 -11.12 -13.33
N CYS A 306 20.52 -11.10 -14.59
CA CYS A 306 19.19 -11.54 -15.03
C CYS A 306 19.02 -13.06 -15.02
N LEU A 307 20.07 -13.82 -15.34
CA LEU A 307 20.05 -15.28 -15.40
C LEU A 307 20.27 -15.94 -14.04
N LYS A 308 20.92 -15.27 -13.09
CA LYS A 308 21.18 -15.81 -11.75
C LYS A 308 19.93 -16.34 -11.03
N PRO A 309 18.75 -15.68 -11.04
CA PRO A 309 17.53 -16.25 -10.47
C PRO A 309 17.05 -17.53 -11.18
N LEU A 310 17.31 -17.65 -12.49
CA LEU A 310 16.97 -18.83 -13.27
C LEU A 310 17.93 -19.99 -12.96
N GLU A 311 19.22 -19.68 -12.82
CA GLU A 311 20.23 -20.64 -12.37
C GLU A 311 19.92 -21.17 -10.95
N ASP A 312 19.58 -20.28 -10.02
CA ASP A 312 19.16 -20.62 -8.65
C ASP A 312 17.86 -21.46 -8.62
N PHE A 313 16.96 -21.25 -9.57
CA PHE A 313 15.74 -22.05 -9.70
C PHE A 313 16.06 -23.43 -10.25
N THR A 314 16.94 -23.50 -11.25
CA THR A 314 17.35 -24.75 -11.91
C THR A 314 18.16 -25.62 -10.96
N SER A 315 19.03 -25.01 -10.15
CA SER A 315 19.81 -25.72 -9.12
C SER A 315 18.91 -26.28 -8.02
N LYS A 316 17.89 -25.54 -7.56
CA LYS A 316 16.89 -26.06 -6.60
C LYS A 316 16.04 -27.18 -7.17
N ILE A 317 15.71 -27.13 -8.46
CA ILE A 317 15.03 -28.23 -9.14
C ILE A 317 15.94 -29.47 -9.20
N ALA A 318 17.20 -29.29 -9.58
CA ALA A 318 18.18 -30.37 -9.62
C ALA A 318 18.38 -31.00 -8.25
N GLU A 319 18.57 -30.19 -7.19
CA GLU A 319 18.69 -30.65 -5.81
C GLU A 319 17.42 -31.38 -5.32
N ALA A 320 16.23 -30.85 -5.63
CA ALA A 320 14.97 -31.52 -5.30
C ALA A 320 14.85 -32.87 -6.03
N LEU A 321 15.19 -32.92 -7.32
CA LEU A 321 15.18 -34.15 -8.12
C LEU A 321 16.19 -35.18 -7.58
N GLU A 322 17.40 -34.75 -7.22
CA GLU A 322 18.43 -35.61 -6.60
C GLU A 322 18.02 -36.12 -5.22
N GLY A 323 17.34 -35.29 -4.43
CA GLY A 323 16.73 -35.70 -3.15
C GLY A 323 15.64 -36.77 -3.33
N PHE A 324 14.84 -36.68 -4.40
CA PHE A 324 13.85 -37.71 -4.74
C PHE A 324 14.49 -39.04 -5.16
N THR A 325 15.59 -39.01 -5.91
CA THR A 325 16.32 -40.22 -6.30
C THR A 325 17.09 -40.86 -5.14
N SER A 326 17.55 -40.06 -4.17
CA SER A 326 18.37 -40.54 -3.05
C SER A 326 17.54 -41.02 -1.84
N GLU A 327 16.47 -40.32 -1.45
CA GLU A 327 15.73 -40.63 -0.21
C GLU A 327 14.51 -41.54 -0.39
N ARG A 328 13.92 -41.64 -1.60
CA ARG A 328 12.71 -42.47 -1.84
C ARG A 328 12.66 -43.10 -3.25
N PRO A 329 13.58 -44.03 -3.59
CA PRO A 329 13.51 -44.80 -4.82
C PRO A 329 12.19 -45.58 -4.96
N GLU A 330 11.53 -45.91 -3.83
CA GLU A 330 10.25 -46.60 -3.80
C GLU A 330 9.09 -45.75 -4.37
N LEU A 331 9.10 -44.42 -4.22
CA LEU A 331 8.04 -43.55 -4.76
C LEU A 331 8.17 -43.37 -6.27
N LEU A 332 9.39 -43.33 -6.82
CA LEU A 332 9.63 -43.31 -8.27
C LEU A 332 9.26 -44.67 -8.90
N LEU A 333 9.51 -45.77 -8.21
CA LEU A 333 9.05 -47.09 -8.62
C LEU A 333 7.50 -47.19 -8.59
N GLN A 334 6.86 -46.57 -7.60
CA GLN A 334 5.41 -46.57 -7.48
C GLN A 334 4.74 -45.66 -8.54
N GLN A 335 5.35 -44.52 -8.87
CA GLN A 335 4.88 -43.61 -9.91
C GLN A 335 5.07 -44.19 -11.32
N SER A 336 6.20 -44.87 -11.59
CA SER A 336 6.43 -45.60 -12.84
C SER A 336 5.50 -46.81 -13.01
N LYS A 337 5.21 -47.55 -11.93
CA LYS A 337 4.18 -48.62 -11.94
C LYS A 337 2.77 -48.07 -12.19
N LEU A 338 2.42 -46.91 -11.63
CA LEU A 338 1.15 -46.23 -11.90
C LEU A 338 1.05 -45.77 -13.36
N TYR A 339 2.13 -45.21 -13.92
CA TYR A 339 2.16 -44.80 -15.33
C TYR A 339 2.06 -45.99 -16.29
N GLY A 340 2.70 -47.11 -15.96
CA GLY A 340 2.55 -48.39 -16.68
C GLY A 340 1.12 -48.93 -16.62
N ALA A 341 0.49 -48.92 -15.44
CA ALA A 341 -0.90 -49.39 -15.27
C ALA A 341 -1.92 -48.53 -16.03
N PHE A 342 -1.68 -47.22 -16.16
CA PHE A 342 -2.49 -46.33 -17.00
C PHE A 342 -2.29 -46.60 -18.51
N SER A 343 -1.05 -46.85 -18.95
CA SER A 343 -0.76 -47.21 -20.35
C SER A 343 -1.37 -48.55 -20.76
N ASP A 344 -1.38 -49.54 -19.86
CA ASP A 344 -1.94 -50.87 -20.15
C ASP A 344 -3.48 -50.85 -20.13
N SER A 345 -4.10 -50.04 -19.27
CA SER A 345 -5.55 -49.85 -19.29
C SER A 345 -6.04 -49.16 -20.58
N GLN A 346 -5.21 -48.32 -21.18
CA GLN A 346 -5.55 -47.65 -22.44
C GLN A 346 -5.47 -48.60 -23.65
N LYS A 347 -4.58 -49.61 -23.63
CA LYS A 347 -4.51 -50.65 -24.67
C LYS A 347 -5.62 -51.70 -24.57
N ILE A 348 -6.21 -51.91 -23.39
CA ILE A 348 -7.34 -52.84 -23.21
C ILE A 348 -8.67 -52.20 -23.68
N SER A 349 -8.73 -50.88 -23.85
CA SER A 349 -9.91 -50.16 -24.35
C SER A 349 -10.00 -50.09 -25.89
N ASP A 350 -8.95 -50.47 -26.62
CA ASP A 350 -8.86 -50.36 -28.09
C ASP A 350 -8.92 -51.72 -28.80
N ASN A 351 -9.29 -52.79 -28.09
CA ASN A 351 -9.62 -54.13 -28.61
C ASN A 351 -11.03 -54.50 -28.15
#